data_AF-A0A9E2N2P0-F1
#
_entry.id   AF-A0A9E2N2P0-F1
#
_cell.length_a   1.000
_cell.length_b   1.000
_cell.length_c   1.000
_cell.angle_alpha   90.00
_cell.angle_beta   90.00
_cell.angle_gamma   90.00
#
_symmetry.space_group_name_H-M   'P 1'
#
loop_
_entity.id
_entity.type
_entity.pdbx_description
1 polymer ?
#
loop_
_entity_poly.entity_id
_entity_poly.type
_entity_poly.pdbx_seq_one_letter_code
_entity_poly.pdbx_strand_id
1 'polypeptide(L)'
;MTGKNVRPNIRAKQGFSLIELMLVVVIIGVMVAVVLPRAWRARQDTKVNLVRQTASELGSWGMTWAQRNLESQNEGDSCNLDDYVFTLLGWTGQSASNNWGGSTYNPAQLTTCRSVSGNVTNTVAAIMPPDNQPRNPFNGVSYFNAPNDAAVSISPGQLQLARVVEAGTPNINQYYFVFLGPGSTTATDFYAGQGTATLAELRNGVFMARLAD
;
A
#
# COMPACT_ATOMS: atom_id res chain seq x y z
N MET A 1 84.52 -17.60 -25.29
CA MET A 1 83.05 -17.53 -25.26
C MET A 1 82.63 -17.09 -23.86
N THR A 2 82.36 -15.80 -23.67
CA THR A 2 82.17 -15.19 -22.35
C THR A 2 80.68 -15.09 -22.04
N GLY A 3 80.20 -15.87 -21.08
CA GLY A 3 78.78 -15.90 -20.69
C GLY A 3 78.35 -14.61 -20.00
N LYS A 4 77.30 -13.97 -20.51
CA LYS A 4 76.61 -12.86 -19.83
C LYS A 4 75.78 -13.42 -18.68
N ASN A 5 76.20 -13.16 -17.45
CA ASN A 5 75.41 -13.40 -16.24
C ASN A 5 74.25 -12.40 -16.16
N VAL A 6 73.05 -12.81 -16.57
CA VAL A 6 71.80 -12.07 -16.30
C VAL A 6 71.45 -12.32 -14.84
N ARG A 7 71.62 -11.30 -13.98
CA ARG A 7 71.21 -11.37 -12.58
C ARG A 7 69.68 -11.24 -12.50
N PRO A 8 68.97 -12.16 -11.84
CA PRO A 8 67.53 -12.01 -11.62
C PRO A 8 67.29 -10.78 -10.72
N ASN A 9 66.49 -9.84 -11.21
CA ASN A 9 66.09 -8.67 -10.44
C ASN A 9 65.04 -9.11 -9.42
N ILE A 10 65.48 -9.41 -8.19
CA ILE A 10 64.57 -9.78 -7.09
C ILE A 10 63.79 -8.53 -6.70
N ARG A 11 62.59 -8.37 -7.27
CA ARG A 11 61.63 -7.39 -6.76
C ARG A 11 61.31 -7.77 -5.32
N ALA A 12 61.64 -6.90 -4.37
CA ALA A 12 61.21 -7.04 -2.99
C ALA A 12 59.68 -7.08 -2.96
N LYS A 13 59.09 -8.20 -2.53
CA LYS A 13 57.67 -8.27 -2.24
C LYS A 13 57.43 -7.38 -1.01
N GLN A 14 56.85 -6.20 -1.22
CA GLN A 14 56.34 -5.39 -0.10
C GLN A 14 55.16 -6.15 0.52
N GLY A 15 55.35 -6.64 1.74
CA GLY A 15 54.31 -7.30 2.52
C GLY A 15 53.39 -6.28 3.18
N PHE A 16 52.10 -6.62 3.29
CA PHE A 16 51.10 -5.81 3.97
C PHE A 16 51.40 -5.74 5.48
N SER A 17 51.38 -4.54 6.06
CA SER A 17 51.65 -4.38 7.49
C SER A 17 50.41 -4.63 8.36
N LEU A 18 50.62 -5.10 9.60
CA LEU A 18 49.52 -5.31 10.55
C LEU A 18 48.78 -4.01 10.87
N ILE A 19 49.51 -2.89 11.00
CA ILE A 19 48.88 -1.57 11.25
C ILE A 19 48.05 -1.10 10.05
N GLU A 20 48.47 -1.47 8.84
CA GLU A 20 47.77 -1.14 7.60
C GLU A 20 46.43 -1.86 7.53
N LEU A 21 46.41 -3.15 7.94
CA LEU A 21 45.16 -3.90 8.11
C LEU A 21 44.28 -3.31 9.22
N MET A 22 44.85 -2.94 10.37
CA MET A 22 44.08 -2.33 11.47
C MET A 22 43.41 -1.04 11.05
N LEU A 23 44.12 -0.16 10.34
CA LEU A 23 43.58 1.10 9.87
C LEU A 23 42.45 0.89 8.85
N VAL A 24 42.58 -0.05 7.93
CA VAL A 24 41.52 -0.40 6.97
C VAL A 24 40.26 -0.89 7.69
N VAL A 25 40.40 -1.79 8.66
CA VAL A 25 39.26 -2.32 9.42
C VAL A 25 38.58 -1.22 10.24
N VAL A 26 39.34 -0.30 10.84
CA VAL A 26 38.79 0.86 11.56
C VAL A 26 37.98 1.75 10.61
N ILE A 27 38.52 2.08 9.44
CA ILE A 27 37.82 2.92 8.46
C ILE A 27 36.53 2.24 7.98
N ILE A 28 36.59 0.95 7.64
CA ILE A 28 35.40 0.18 7.23
C ILE A 28 34.37 0.16 8.36
N GLY A 29 34.80 -0.06 9.62
CA GLY A 29 33.94 -0.03 10.78
C GLY A 29 33.18 1.29 10.93
N VAL A 30 33.88 2.43 10.80
CA VAL A 30 33.24 3.75 10.86
C VAL A 30 32.28 3.97 9.70
N MET A 31 32.64 3.56 8.47
CA MET A 31 31.75 3.68 7.31
C MET A 31 30.46 2.89 7.50
N VAL A 32 30.57 1.62 7.92
CA VAL A 32 29.42 0.72 8.12
C VAL A 32 28.48 1.28 9.19
N ALA A 33 29.02 1.81 10.30
CA ALA A 33 28.24 2.39 11.38
C ALA A 33 27.35 3.57 10.92
N VAL A 34 27.79 4.35 9.93
CA VAL A 34 27.05 5.50 9.41
C VAL A 34 26.11 5.13 8.26
N VAL A 35 26.53 4.23 7.37
CA VAL A 35 25.78 3.90 6.15
C VAL A 35 24.56 3.03 6.43
N LEU A 36 24.66 2.02 7.31
CA LEU A 36 23.58 1.07 7.54
C LEU A 36 22.29 1.72 8.09
N PRO A 37 22.33 2.59 9.12
CA PRO A 37 21.11 3.21 9.63
C PRO A 37 20.42 4.11 8.59
N ARG A 38 21.20 4.76 7.72
CA ARG A 38 20.68 5.61 6.65
C ARG A 38 20.02 4.79 5.56
N ALA A 39 20.67 3.70 5.13
CA ALA A 39 20.13 2.79 4.13
C ALA A 39 18.82 2.14 4.60
N TRP A 40 18.72 1.78 5.89
CA TRP A 40 17.49 1.21 6.43
C TRP A 40 16.32 2.21 6.41
N ARG A 41 16.52 3.44 6.90
CA ARG A 41 15.47 4.48 6.85
C ARG A 41 15.02 4.75 5.41
N ALA A 42 15.96 4.91 4.48
CA ALA A 42 15.66 5.14 3.08
C ALA A 42 14.81 3.99 2.47
N ARG A 43 15.09 2.74 2.81
CA ARG A 43 14.26 1.60 2.37
C ARG A 43 12.84 1.68 2.92
N GLN A 44 12.69 2.05 4.19
CA GLN A 44 11.38 2.17 4.82
C GLN A 44 10.56 3.30 4.19
N ASP A 45 11.18 4.45 3.95
CA ASP A 45 10.54 5.60 3.31
C ASP A 45 10.09 5.27 1.88
N THR A 46 10.93 4.55 1.11
CA THR A 46 10.55 4.04 -0.23
C THR A 46 9.32 3.15 -0.16
N LYS A 47 9.25 2.23 0.81
CA LYS A 47 8.06 1.36 0.96
C LYS A 47 6.81 2.18 1.29
N VAL A 48 6.90 3.16 2.19
CA VAL A 48 5.79 4.06 2.52
C VAL A 48 5.31 4.83 1.29
N ASN A 49 6.23 5.36 0.50
CA ASN A 49 5.90 6.07 -0.74
C ASN A 49 5.20 5.15 -1.75
N LEU A 50 5.65 3.89 -1.86
CA LEU A 50 5.00 2.90 -2.71
C LEU A 50 3.58 2.58 -2.22
N VAL A 51 3.34 2.46 -0.91
CA VAL A 51 1.98 2.31 -0.36
C VAL A 51 1.08 3.46 -0.79
N ARG A 52 1.55 4.72 -0.70
CA ARG A 52 0.78 5.90 -1.12
C ARG A 52 0.46 5.91 -2.61
N GLN A 53 1.43 5.52 -3.44
CA GLN A 53 1.23 5.37 -4.88
C GLN A 53 0.18 4.29 -5.17
N THR A 54 0.30 3.13 -4.55
CA THR A 54 -0.68 2.04 -4.69
C THR A 54 -2.06 2.43 -4.21
N ALA A 55 -2.19 3.18 -3.11
CA ALA A 55 -3.48 3.68 -2.65
C ALA A 55 -4.16 4.58 -3.71
N SER A 56 -3.39 5.42 -4.39
CA SER A 56 -3.91 6.28 -5.47
C SER A 56 -4.37 5.44 -6.67
N GLU A 57 -3.60 4.42 -7.03
CA GLU A 57 -3.94 3.47 -8.10
C GLU A 57 -5.21 2.67 -7.76
N LEU A 58 -5.28 2.09 -6.57
CA LEU A 58 -6.46 1.37 -6.09
C LEU A 58 -7.68 2.29 -6.01
N GLY A 59 -7.51 3.56 -5.66
CA GLY A 59 -8.58 4.55 -5.71
C GLY A 59 -9.15 4.71 -7.12
N SER A 60 -8.28 4.83 -8.13
CA SER A 60 -8.70 4.91 -9.54
C SER A 60 -9.46 3.66 -9.99
N TRP A 61 -8.98 2.48 -9.62
CA TRP A 61 -9.65 1.21 -9.94
C TRP A 61 -10.96 1.03 -9.20
N GLY A 62 -11.02 1.43 -7.92
CA GLY A 62 -12.24 1.44 -7.13
C GLY A 62 -13.31 2.34 -7.75
N MET A 63 -12.94 3.52 -8.25
CA MET A 63 -13.86 4.42 -8.95
C MET A 63 -14.33 3.84 -10.30
N THR A 64 -13.40 3.26 -11.07
CA THR A 64 -13.74 2.59 -12.34
C THR A 64 -14.72 1.44 -12.11
N TRP A 65 -14.48 0.65 -11.06
CA TRP A 65 -15.37 -0.43 -10.65
C TRP A 65 -16.75 0.08 -10.25
N ALA A 66 -16.82 1.16 -9.46
CA ALA A 66 -18.08 1.74 -9.01
C ALA A 66 -18.90 2.28 -10.20
N GLN A 67 -18.23 2.98 -11.13
CA GLN A 67 -18.86 3.47 -12.37
C GLN A 67 -19.42 2.34 -13.23
N ARG A 68 -18.65 1.25 -13.42
CA ARG A 68 -19.14 0.09 -14.19
C ARG A 68 -20.39 -0.55 -13.57
N ASN A 69 -20.45 -0.62 -12.24
CA ASN A 69 -21.64 -1.17 -11.57
C ASN A 69 -22.85 -0.23 -11.65
N LEU A 70 -22.61 1.09 -11.62
CA LEU A 70 -23.62 2.12 -11.84
C LEU A 70 -24.19 2.07 -13.26
N GLU A 71 -23.33 1.94 -14.27
CA GLU A 71 -23.73 1.82 -15.68
C GLU A 71 -24.46 0.52 -15.97
N SER A 72 -24.18 -0.55 -15.21
CA SER A 72 -24.84 -1.85 -15.36
C SER A 72 -26.12 -1.99 -14.52
N GLN A 73 -26.67 -0.90 -14.00
CA GLN A 73 -27.92 -0.94 -13.24
C GLN A 73 -29.11 -1.32 -14.12
N ASN A 74 -30.11 -1.93 -13.49
CA ASN A 74 -31.37 -2.20 -14.17
C ASN A 74 -32.17 -0.90 -14.32
N GLU A 75 -33.03 -0.87 -15.33
CA GLU A 75 -34.00 0.21 -15.48
C GLU A 75 -34.91 0.27 -14.24
N GLY A 76 -34.93 1.42 -13.54
CA GLY A 76 -35.68 1.62 -12.30
C GLY A 76 -34.84 1.58 -11.01
N ASP A 77 -33.61 1.08 -11.06
CA ASP A 77 -32.66 1.24 -9.94
C ASP A 77 -32.28 2.73 -9.78
N SER A 78 -32.03 3.13 -8.55
CA SER A 78 -31.78 4.53 -8.15
C SER A 78 -30.44 4.73 -7.45
N CYS A 79 -29.57 3.71 -7.43
CA CYS A 79 -28.30 3.85 -6.72
C CYS A 79 -27.41 4.85 -7.43
N ASN A 80 -26.70 5.66 -6.66
CA ASN A 80 -25.73 6.61 -7.17
C ASN A 80 -24.31 6.05 -7.06
N LEU A 81 -23.31 6.87 -7.41
CA LEU A 81 -21.91 6.45 -7.34
C LEU A 81 -21.42 6.23 -5.90
N ASP A 82 -21.93 7.01 -4.94
CA ASP A 82 -21.60 6.90 -3.52
C ASP A 82 -22.01 5.54 -2.95
N ASP A 83 -23.20 5.05 -3.31
CA ASP A 83 -23.72 3.76 -2.87
C ASP A 83 -22.74 2.60 -3.19
N TYR A 84 -22.12 2.62 -4.37
CA TYR A 84 -21.12 1.62 -4.73
C TYR A 84 -19.79 1.82 -4.00
N VAL A 85 -19.28 3.05 -3.96
CA VAL A 85 -18.01 3.36 -3.28
C VAL A 85 -18.10 3.05 -1.78
N PHE A 86 -19.27 3.24 -1.18
CA PHE A 86 -19.55 2.85 0.21
C PHE A 86 -19.30 1.36 0.46
N THR A 87 -19.57 0.49 -0.52
CA THR A 87 -19.31 -0.95 -0.40
C THR A 87 -17.83 -1.34 -0.43
N LEU A 88 -16.93 -0.37 -0.68
CA LEU A 88 -15.48 -0.55 -0.63
C LEU A 88 -14.89 -0.19 0.74
N LEU A 89 -15.69 0.25 1.72
CA LEU A 89 -15.16 0.58 3.05
C LEU A 89 -14.51 -0.62 3.75
N GLY A 90 -13.50 -0.33 4.57
CA GLY A 90 -12.74 -1.36 5.29
C GLY A 90 -11.41 -1.71 4.62
N TRP A 91 -10.80 -2.80 5.08
CA TRP A 91 -9.48 -3.22 4.63
C TRP A 91 -9.53 -3.81 3.22
N THR A 92 -8.56 -3.49 2.38
CA THR A 92 -8.55 -4.00 0.99
C THR A 92 -8.47 -5.52 0.91
N GLY A 93 -7.95 -6.18 1.95
CA GLY A 93 -7.87 -7.63 2.06
C GLY A 93 -9.12 -8.31 2.67
N GLN A 94 -10.14 -7.55 3.07
CA GLN A 94 -11.32 -8.04 3.79
C GLN A 94 -12.42 -8.56 2.84
N SER A 95 -12.14 -9.69 2.19
CA SER A 95 -12.96 -10.26 1.11
C SER A 95 -14.38 -10.70 1.48
N ALA A 96 -14.74 -10.71 2.76
CA ALA A 96 -16.07 -11.09 3.24
C ALA A 96 -17.02 -9.89 3.45
N SER A 97 -16.52 -8.66 3.38
CA SER A 97 -17.27 -7.47 3.83
C SER A 97 -17.14 -6.25 2.94
N ASN A 98 -16.41 -6.36 1.83
CA ASN A 98 -16.30 -5.31 0.83
C ASN A 98 -16.02 -5.88 -0.56
N ASN A 99 -16.00 -4.99 -1.56
CA ASN A 99 -15.85 -5.37 -2.96
C ASN A 99 -14.43 -5.18 -3.52
N TRP A 100 -13.40 -5.03 -2.68
CA TRP A 100 -12.02 -4.92 -3.18
C TRP A 100 -11.55 -6.20 -3.86
N GLY A 101 -11.83 -7.38 -3.31
CA GLY A 101 -11.36 -8.65 -3.86
C GLY A 101 -12.08 -9.87 -3.28
N GLY A 102 -11.71 -11.06 -3.75
CA GLY A 102 -12.37 -12.32 -3.38
C GLY A 102 -13.76 -12.43 -3.99
N SER A 103 -14.75 -12.79 -3.17
CA SER A 103 -16.15 -12.91 -3.59
C SER A 103 -16.86 -11.57 -3.55
N THR A 104 -17.83 -11.37 -4.43
CA THR A 104 -18.66 -10.16 -4.43
C THR A 104 -19.49 -10.05 -3.16
N TYR A 105 -19.50 -8.87 -2.56
CA TYR A 105 -20.27 -8.51 -1.37
C TYR A 105 -21.43 -7.57 -1.72
N ASN A 106 -22.64 -7.92 -1.29
CA ASN A 106 -23.87 -7.17 -1.57
C ASN A 106 -24.49 -6.66 -0.26
N PRO A 107 -24.11 -5.45 0.21
CA PRO A 107 -24.64 -4.91 1.45
C PRO A 107 -26.11 -4.53 1.33
N ALA A 108 -26.80 -4.53 2.48
CA ALA A 108 -28.18 -4.09 2.58
C ALA A 108 -28.39 -2.64 2.09
N GLN A 109 -27.37 -1.78 2.14
CA GLN A 109 -27.43 -0.44 1.56
C GLN A 109 -27.73 -0.44 0.06
N LEU A 110 -27.28 -1.44 -0.71
CA LEU A 110 -27.66 -1.52 -2.13
C LEU A 110 -29.11 -1.99 -2.33
N THR A 111 -29.73 -2.60 -1.32
CA THR A 111 -31.12 -3.09 -1.41
C THR A 111 -32.15 -1.98 -1.28
N THR A 112 -31.77 -0.79 -0.78
CA THR A 112 -32.69 0.35 -0.70
C THR A 112 -32.82 1.10 -2.01
N CYS A 113 -31.78 1.04 -2.86
CA CYS A 113 -31.75 1.73 -4.14
C CYS A 113 -31.93 0.81 -5.35
N ARG A 114 -31.82 -0.52 -5.21
CA ARG A 114 -32.10 -1.50 -6.28
C ARG A 114 -33.47 -2.16 -6.16
N SER A 115 -34.10 -2.36 -7.32
CA SER A 115 -35.44 -2.92 -7.53
C SER A 115 -35.48 -4.45 -7.45
N VAL A 116 -34.37 -5.09 -7.80
CA VAL A 116 -34.18 -6.54 -7.82
C VAL A 116 -32.79 -6.82 -7.26
N SER A 117 -32.57 -7.95 -6.58
CA SER A 117 -31.26 -8.36 -6.08
C SER A 117 -30.29 -8.65 -7.26
N GLY A 118 -29.77 -7.59 -7.86
CA GLY A 118 -28.71 -7.62 -8.86
C GLY A 118 -27.39 -7.46 -8.13
N ASN A 119 -26.72 -8.58 -7.89
CA ASN A 119 -25.46 -8.60 -7.19
C ASN A 119 -24.44 -7.74 -7.92
N VAL A 120 -23.67 -6.94 -7.19
CA VAL A 120 -22.31 -6.56 -7.61
C VAL A 120 -21.71 -7.77 -8.33
N THR A 121 -21.37 -7.59 -9.61
CA THR A 121 -21.05 -8.73 -10.49
C THR A 121 -19.57 -9.07 -10.48
N ASN A 122 -18.73 -8.11 -10.11
CA ASN A 122 -17.29 -8.22 -10.07
C ASN A 122 -16.76 -7.53 -8.84
N THR A 123 -15.56 -7.89 -8.38
CA THR A 123 -14.79 -7.12 -7.39
C THR A 123 -13.83 -6.16 -8.10
N VAL A 124 -13.22 -5.23 -7.38
CA VAL A 124 -12.17 -4.36 -7.95
C VAL A 124 -11.02 -5.22 -8.52
N ALA A 125 -10.57 -6.23 -7.77
CA ALA A 125 -9.55 -7.16 -8.21
C ALA A 125 -9.89 -7.89 -9.52
N ALA A 126 -11.18 -8.20 -9.74
CA ALA A 126 -11.64 -8.93 -10.93
C ALA A 126 -11.60 -8.07 -12.20
N ILE A 127 -11.73 -6.74 -12.09
CA ILE A 127 -11.65 -5.83 -13.25
C ILE A 127 -10.22 -5.35 -13.53
N MET A 128 -9.31 -5.55 -12.58
CA MET A 128 -7.90 -5.22 -12.73
C MET A 128 -7.16 -6.28 -13.55
N PRO A 129 -6.27 -5.88 -14.48
CA PRO A 129 -5.39 -6.83 -15.15
C PRO A 129 -4.60 -7.65 -14.11
N PRO A 130 -4.55 -9.00 -14.22
CA PRO A 130 -3.89 -9.85 -13.23
C PRO A 130 -2.43 -9.46 -12.95
N ASP A 131 -1.70 -9.05 -13.99
CA ASP A 131 -0.29 -8.63 -13.90
C ASP A 131 -0.11 -7.27 -13.20
N ASN A 132 -1.18 -6.49 -13.08
CA ASN A 132 -1.18 -5.16 -12.47
C ASN A 132 -1.76 -5.16 -11.05
N GLN A 133 -2.11 -6.31 -10.48
CA GLN A 133 -2.63 -6.34 -9.11
C GLN A 133 -1.52 -5.96 -8.12
N PRO A 134 -1.69 -4.86 -7.36
CA PRO A 134 -0.61 -4.33 -6.56
C PRO A 134 -0.36 -5.17 -5.31
N ARG A 135 0.89 -5.18 -4.88
CA ARG A 135 1.35 -5.92 -3.70
C ARG A 135 1.80 -4.97 -2.62
N ASN A 136 1.52 -5.32 -1.37
CA ASN A 136 2.01 -4.56 -0.23
C ASN A 136 3.55 -4.67 -0.16
N PRO A 137 4.30 -3.55 -0.19
CA PRO A 137 5.77 -3.55 -0.21
C PRO A 137 6.42 -4.05 1.09
N PHE A 138 5.66 -4.17 2.18
CA PHE A 138 6.16 -4.66 3.46
C PHE A 138 6.10 -6.19 3.58
N ASN A 139 5.04 -6.82 3.04
CA ASN A 139 4.84 -8.27 3.15
C ASN A 139 4.88 -9.03 1.81
N GLY A 140 4.87 -8.34 0.67
CA GLY A 140 4.94 -8.92 -0.68
C GLY A 140 3.64 -9.58 -1.18
N VAL A 141 2.56 -9.53 -0.40
CA VAL A 141 1.26 -10.15 -0.72
C VAL A 141 0.35 -9.15 -1.45
N SER A 142 -0.51 -9.65 -2.35
CA SER A 142 -1.54 -8.84 -3.01
C SER A 142 -2.41 -8.10 -1.99
N TYR A 143 -2.73 -6.84 -2.27
CA TYR A 143 -3.60 -6.01 -1.42
C TYR A 143 -5.00 -6.57 -1.22
N PHE A 144 -5.44 -7.49 -2.09
CA PHE A 144 -6.77 -8.11 -2.08
C PHE A 144 -6.89 -9.37 -1.22
N ASN A 145 -5.79 -9.80 -0.59
CA ASN A 145 -5.76 -11.03 0.19
C ASN A 145 -5.77 -10.75 1.71
N ALA A 146 -6.21 -11.73 2.49
CA ALA A 146 -6.38 -11.64 3.95
C ALA A 146 -5.17 -11.12 4.75
N PRO A 147 -3.89 -11.35 4.36
CA PRO A 147 -2.75 -10.71 5.05
C PRO A 147 -2.74 -9.18 4.97
N ASN A 148 -3.59 -8.57 4.12
CA ASN A 148 -3.85 -7.15 4.05
C ASN A 148 -5.19 -6.73 4.69
N ASP A 149 -5.69 -7.54 5.62
CA ASP A 149 -6.76 -7.24 6.55
C ASP A 149 -6.20 -7.18 7.98
N ALA A 150 -6.19 -5.99 8.59
CA ALA A 150 -5.66 -5.80 9.93
C ALA A 150 -6.58 -6.36 11.02
N ALA A 151 -7.82 -6.77 10.70
CA ALA A 151 -8.65 -7.56 11.60
C ALA A 151 -8.14 -9.01 11.74
N VAL A 152 -7.38 -9.50 10.76
CA VAL A 152 -6.82 -10.86 10.73
C VAL A 152 -5.36 -10.88 11.19
N SER A 153 -4.53 -9.99 10.63
CA SER A 153 -3.11 -9.93 10.95
C SER A 153 -2.58 -8.51 10.81
N ILE A 154 -1.79 -8.04 11.77
CA ILE A 154 -1.18 -6.71 11.72
C ILE A 154 0.09 -6.75 10.87
N SER A 155 0.13 -5.95 9.81
CA SER A 155 1.29 -5.78 8.96
C SER A 155 1.42 -4.32 8.52
N PRO A 156 2.62 -3.75 8.44
CA PRO A 156 2.79 -2.42 7.88
C PRO A 156 2.28 -2.30 6.44
N GLY A 157 1.84 -1.11 6.07
CA GLY A 157 1.41 -0.77 4.71
C GLY A 157 0.07 -1.36 4.28
N GLN A 158 -0.67 -2.03 5.17
CA GLN A 158 -2.05 -2.45 4.92
C GLN A 158 -2.93 -1.22 4.70
N LEU A 159 -3.78 -1.27 3.66
CA LEU A 159 -4.64 -0.17 3.25
C LEU A 159 -6.07 -0.39 3.76
N GLN A 160 -6.66 0.66 4.31
CA GLN A 160 -8.08 0.71 4.65
C GLN A 160 -8.73 1.90 3.94
N LEU A 161 -9.84 1.66 3.24
CA LEU A 161 -10.69 2.75 2.78
C LEU A 161 -11.59 3.17 3.94
N ALA A 162 -11.56 4.46 4.26
CA ALA A 162 -12.38 5.04 5.32
C ALA A 162 -13.14 6.27 4.82
N ARG A 163 -14.21 6.60 5.54
CA ARG A 163 -15.16 7.66 5.18
C ARG A 163 -15.46 8.53 6.38
N VAL A 164 -15.51 9.84 6.15
CA VAL A 164 -16.20 10.80 7.03
C VAL A 164 -17.27 11.52 6.24
N VAL A 165 -18.41 11.75 6.89
CA VAL A 165 -19.54 12.48 6.33
C VAL A 165 -19.43 13.94 6.77
N GLU A 166 -19.41 14.85 5.81
CA GLU A 166 -19.64 16.27 6.03
C GLU A 166 -21.15 16.54 5.91
N ALA A 167 -21.78 16.90 7.02
CA ALA A 167 -23.23 17.14 7.06
C ALA A 167 -23.62 18.29 6.12
N GLY A 168 -24.68 18.09 5.33
CA GLY A 168 -25.15 19.05 4.34
C GLY A 168 -26.50 18.68 3.72
N THR A 169 -26.86 19.33 2.62
CA THR A 169 -28.02 18.95 1.80
C THR A 169 -27.64 19.07 0.31
N PRO A 170 -27.17 17.99 -0.33
CA PRO A 170 -26.91 16.65 0.21
C PRO A 170 -25.71 16.60 1.16
N ASN A 171 -25.57 15.51 1.93
CA ASN A 171 -24.33 15.26 2.67
C ASN A 171 -23.20 14.98 1.70
N ILE A 172 -21.96 15.21 2.14
CA ILE A 172 -20.78 14.93 1.34
C ILE A 172 -19.94 13.87 2.03
N ASN A 173 -19.76 12.74 1.37
CA ASN A 173 -18.89 11.66 1.80
C ASN A 173 -17.47 11.86 1.29
N GLN A 174 -16.51 11.86 2.21
CA GLN A 174 -15.09 12.03 1.97
C GLN A 174 -14.37 10.69 2.13
N TYR A 175 -13.85 10.13 1.04
CA TYR A 175 -13.20 8.82 1.02
C TYR A 175 -11.68 8.96 0.88
N TYR A 176 -10.95 8.41 1.85
CA TYR A 176 -9.49 8.39 1.86
C TYR A 176 -9.01 7.00 2.24
N PHE A 177 -7.89 6.60 1.65
CA PHE A 177 -7.10 5.51 2.17
C PHE A 177 -6.24 5.97 3.33
N VAL A 178 -6.29 5.21 4.41
CA VAL A 178 -5.33 5.25 5.50
C VAL A 178 -4.56 3.94 5.54
N PHE A 179 -3.39 3.94 6.15
CA PHE A 179 -2.55 2.74 6.16
C PHE A 179 -1.71 2.60 7.42
N LEU A 180 -1.40 1.34 7.75
CA LEU A 180 -0.58 1.03 8.92
C LEU A 180 0.88 1.44 8.72
N GLY A 181 1.46 2.06 9.74
CA GLY A 181 2.85 2.47 9.74
C GLY A 181 3.85 1.30 9.85
N PRO A 182 5.15 1.55 9.61
CA PRO A 182 6.21 0.55 9.71
C PRO A 182 6.40 -0.10 11.09
N GLY A 183 5.89 0.52 12.16
CA GLY A 183 5.97 0.04 13.54
C GLY A 183 4.63 -0.38 14.13
N SER A 184 3.60 -0.60 13.29
CA SER A 184 2.25 -0.91 13.76
C SER A 184 2.20 -2.25 14.50
N THR A 185 1.53 -2.22 15.63
CA THR A 185 1.25 -3.34 16.53
C THR A 185 -0.25 -3.57 16.69
N THR A 186 -1.06 -2.57 16.34
CA THR A 186 -2.52 -2.61 16.36
C THR A 186 -3.12 -2.25 15.01
N ALA A 187 -4.41 -2.57 14.80
CA ALA A 187 -5.15 -2.20 13.59
C ALA A 187 -5.47 -0.69 13.48
N THR A 188 -5.08 0.10 14.47
CA THR A 188 -5.31 1.55 14.51
C THR A 188 -4.01 2.37 14.51
N ASP A 189 -2.85 1.71 14.44
CA ASP A 189 -1.54 2.37 14.38
C ASP A 189 -1.28 2.93 12.97
N PHE A 190 -2.15 3.84 12.52
CA PHE A 190 -2.07 4.44 11.21
C PHE A 190 -0.87 5.39 11.09
N TYR A 191 -0.36 5.51 9.87
CA TYR A 191 0.85 6.26 9.58
C TYR A 191 0.67 7.77 9.72
N ALA A 192 1.60 8.45 10.40
CA ALA A 192 1.77 9.91 10.39
C ALA A 192 0.48 10.72 10.66
N GLY A 193 -0.27 10.36 11.71
CA GLY A 193 -1.48 11.09 12.12
C GLY A 193 -2.70 10.83 11.22
N GLN A 194 -2.63 9.81 10.37
CA GLN A 194 -3.81 9.25 9.72
C GLN A 194 -4.74 8.62 10.75
N GLY A 195 -6.01 8.50 10.36
CA GLY A 195 -7.06 7.92 11.19
C GLY A 195 -8.39 7.94 10.46
N THR A 196 -9.37 7.27 11.04
CA THR A 196 -10.68 7.05 10.40
C THR A 196 -11.80 7.82 11.09
N ALA A 197 -11.52 8.52 12.18
CA ALA A 197 -12.56 9.09 13.04
C ALA A 197 -12.95 10.51 12.62
N THR A 198 -11.97 11.32 12.19
CA THR A 198 -12.20 12.73 11.82
C THR A 198 -11.74 13.05 10.41
N LEU A 199 -12.31 14.11 9.83
CA LEU A 199 -11.91 14.58 8.51
C LEU A 199 -10.45 15.06 8.48
N ALA A 200 -9.96 15.64 9.58
CA ALA A 200 -8.56 16.07 9.69
C ALA A 200 -7.60 14.88 9.62
N GLU A 201 -7.93 13.78 10.30
CA GLU A 201 -7.16 12.53 10.26
C GLU A 201 -7.19 11.88 8.88
N LEU A 202 -8.36 11.77 8.24
CA LEU A 202 -8.49 11.20 6.89
C LEU A 202 -7.67 11.96 5.86
N ARG A 203 -7.62 13.30 5.96
CA ARG A 203 -6.87 14.16 5.03
C ARG A 203 -5.35 13.93 5.07
N ASN A 204 -4.82 13.31 6.14
CA ASN A 204 -3.41 12.88 6.18
C ASN A 204 -3.15 11.60 5.35
N GLY A 205 -4.22 10.94 4.92
CA GLY A 205 -4.25 9.75 4.07
C GLY A 205 -4.00 10.04 2.59
N VAL A 206 -4.55 9.19 1.74
CA VAL A 206 -4.55 9.34 0.28
C VAL A 206 -5.98 9.49 -0.19
N PHE A 207 -6.28 10.63 -0.83
CA PHE A 207 -7.61 10.92 -1.34
C PHE A 207 -8.03 9.91 -2.41
N MET A 208 -9.28 9.44 -2.32
CA MET A 208 -9.92 8.65 -3.38
C MET A 208 -11.06 9.41 -4.02
N ALA A 209 -12.03 9.87 -3.23
CA ALA A 209 -13.24 10.49 -3.76
C ALA A 209 -13.93 11.43 -2.77
N ARG A 210 -14.71 12.36 -3.34
CA ARG A 210 -15.65 13.23 -2.63
C ARG A 210 -16.98 13.14 -3.36
N LEU A 211 -17.98 12.52 -2.75
CA LEU A 211 -19.26 12.19 -3.38
C LEU A 211 -20.42 12.73 -2.54
N ALA A 212 -21.52 13.10 -3.20
CA ALA A 212 -22.77 13.41 -2.52
C ALA A 212 -23.53 12.10 -2.25
N ASP A 213 -24.24 12.03 -1.13
CA ASP A 213 -25.17 10.94 -0.84
C ASP A 213 -26.44 10.99 -1.71
#